data_AF-A0A6B1GS01-F1
#
_entry.id   AF-A0A6B1GS01-F1
#
_cell.length_a   1.000
_cell.length_b   1.000
_cell.length_c   1.000
_cell.angle_alpha   90.00
_cell.angle_beta   90.00
_cell.angle_gamma   90.00
#
_symmetry.space_group_name_H-M   'P 1'
#
loop_
_entity.id
_entity.type
_entity.pdbx_description
1 polymer ?
#
loop_
_entity_poly.entity_id
_entity_poly.type
_entity_poly.pdbx_seq_one_letter_code
_entity_poly.pdbx_strand_id
1 'polypeptide(L)'
;VLAWIGAVIATTAPLFAFGVIESIFWQITTTVLIAGALLGLTVWLLPKPPSPEPETAAGPPKLVVRHLRKTYGLPGPVRRALRATADFARRVAAQGGRAFEPADARDRLLPLLLLFAGAVALAARMTGGLIILGVLIAILLIGSRLLREIRRARGHADELGRVKPGGVEGVLTALLPWALLAWLVVPEMVADPEVAGFIALAIVSTVILLVQLGRRTARLETMRREQRTSPRRRARGWRGQLLRLWRAAATKVFGLDLPIDTVKALAAVSFEAERGMVGVLGPNGAGKTTLLRQLTGILDSTRGRITLGGVPLLSVRTRLARYVGYLPQDAGLPPRLTARQYLEYYAALYQIDTSERAERISTLLREVGLDERADEQIGGYSGGMRQRVAVARTLLRLPPIIVVDEPTVGLDPRERVRFRNLLSRLAKDRIVLFSTHVVEDVAVACDRVLVLSRGRMVFDGHPAALSREAEGRVWSWRTAGEEEVPELPEGAVLADQKPEPDGTSSLRVLAAGRPDERATPAEPTLEDGYLWLARAVRTEAPA
;
A
#
# COMPACT_ATOMS: atom_id res chain seq x y z
N VAL A 1 -25.95 -13.38 -23.17
CA VAL A 1 -25.09 -14.18 -24.09
C VAL A 1 -25.73 -14.30 -25.46
N LEU A 2 -26.91 -14.90 -25.61
CA LEU A 2 -27.59 -15.04 -26.92
C LEU A 2 -27.80 -13.70 -27.64
N ALA A 3 -28.24 -12.66 -26.94
CA ALA A 3 -28.37 -11.31 -27.53
C ALA A 3 -27.03 -10.70 -27.99
N TRP A 4 -25.92 -11.01 -27.31
CA TRP A 4 -24.59 -10.58 -27.71
C TRP A 4 -24.11 -11.33 -28.97
N ILE A 5 -24.29 -12.65 -29.00
CA ILE A 5 -23.98 -13.47 -30.19
C ILE A 5 -24.80 -12.99 -31.39
N GLY A 6 -26.11 -12.77 -31.21
CA GLY A 6 -27.00 -12.25 -32.24
C GLY A 6 -26.58 -10.87 -32.76
N ALA A 7 -26.20 -9.95 -31.87
CA ALA A 7 -25.73 -8.62 -32.26
C ALA A 7 -24.42 -8.68 -33.07
N VAL A 8 -23.47 -9.54 -32.66
CA VAL A 8 -22.21 -9.77 -33.39
C VAL A 8 -22.50 -10.29 -34.79
N ILE A 9 -23.32 -11.34 -34.91
CA ILE A 9 -23.67 -11.94 -36.20
C ILE A 9 -24.39 -10.91 -37.09
N ALA A 10 -25.34 -10.15 -36.54
CA ALA A 10 -26.08 -9.13 -37.28
C ALA A 10 -25.20 -7.97 -37.78
N THR A 11 -24.12 -7.63 -37.07
CA THR A 11 -23.16 -6.60 -37.53
C THR A 11 -22.11 -7.15 -38.49
N THR A 12 -21.66 -8.40 -38.33
CA THR A 12 -20.61 -8.98 -39.18
C THR A 12 -21.15 -9.58 -40.47
N ALA A 13 -22.35 -10.15 -40.47
CA ALA A 13 -22.93 -10.82 -41.64
C ALA A 13 -23.07 -9.91 -42.89
N PRO A 14 -23.52 -8.64 -42.78
CA PRO A 14 -23.56 -7.75 -43.93
C PRO A 14 -22.18 -7.43 -44.50
N LEU A 15 -21.17 -7.24 -43.64
CA LEU A 15 -19.80 -6.96 -44.06
C LEU A 15 -19.21 -8.08 -44.93
N PHE A 16 -19.64 -9.33 -44.68
CA PHE A 16 -19.23 -10.48 -45.46
C PHE A 16 -20.10 -10.68 -46.70
N ALA A 17 -21.42 -10.50 -46.57
CA ALA A 17 -22.37 -10.68 -47.67
C ALA A 17 -22.17 -9.65 -48.80
N PHE A 18 -21.77 -8.42 -48.49
CA PHE A 18 -21.51 -7.37 -49.48
C PHE A 18 -20.06 -7.34 -50.00
N GLY A 19 -19.22 -8.33 -49.64
CA GLY A 19 -17.85 -8.40 -50.14
C GLY A 19 -16.93 -7.27 -49.68
N VAL A 20 -17.33 -6.48 -48.68
CA VAL A 20 -16.50 -5.38 -48.14
C VAL A 20 -15.19 -5.90 -47.55
N ILE A 21 -15.22 -7.14 -47.04
CA ILE A 21 -14.05 -7.84 -46.50
C ILE A 21 -13.95 -9.23 -47.12
N GLU A 22 -13.12 -9.37 -48.15
CA GLU A 22 -12.97 -10.64 -48.88
C GLU A 22 -11.92 -11.58 -48.26
N SER A 23 -10.93 -11.02 -47.55
CA SER A 23 -9.86 -11.80 -46.94
C SER A 23 -10.33 -12.46 -45.64
N ILE A 24 -10.20 -13.79 -45.55
CA ILE A 24 -10.50 -14.60 -44.35
C ILE A 24 -9.79 -14.04 -43.10
N PHE A 25 -8.55 -13.57 -43.24
CA PHE A 25 -7.80 -12.96 -42.15
C PHE A 25 -8.51 -11.72 -41.59
N TRP A 26 -9.00 -10.85 -42.47
CA TRP A 26 -9.71 -9.63 -42.09
C TRP A 26 -11.13 -9.93 -41.60
N GLN A 27 -11.79 -10.97 -42.10
CA GLN A 27 -13.09 -11.41 -41.59
C GLN A 27 -12.99 -11.88 -40.13
N ILE A 28 -12.00 -12.72 -39.81
CA ILE A 28 -11.76 -13.21 -38.44
C ILE A 28 -11.40 -12.03 -37.52
N THR A 29 -10.45 -11.20 -37.95
CA THR A 29 -9.97 -10.06 -37.15
C THR A 29 -11.10 -9.07 -36.84
N THR A 30 -11.93 -8.74 -37.83
CA THR A 30 -13.05 -7.80 -37.68
C THR A 30 -14.15 -8.38 -36.80
N THR A 31 -14.46 -9.67 -36.94
CA THR A 31 -15.41 -10.37 -36.06
C THR A 31 -14.96 -10.32 -34.61
N VAL A 32 -13.69 -10.60 -34.34
CA VAL A 32 -13.13 -10.58 -32.97
C VAL A 32 -13.16 -9.16 -32.39
N LEU A 33 -12.84 -8.15 -33.18
CA LEU A 33 -12.89 -6.74 -32.74
C LEU A 33 -14.32 -6.28 -32.43
N ILE A 34 -15.29 -6.58 -33.30
CA ILE A 34 -16.71 -6.25 -33.10
C ILE A 34 -17.27 -7.00 -31.89
N ALA A 35 -16.97 -8.30 -31.77
CA ALA A 35 -17.36 -9.11 -30.62
C ALA A 35 -16.80 -8.54 -29.31
N GLY A 36 -15.51 -8.17 -29.29
CA GLY A 36 -14.86 -7.54 -28.15
C GLY A 36 -15.47 -6.18 -27.79
N ALA A 37 -15.75 -5.34 -28.79
CA ALA A 37 -16.36 -4.02 -28.59
C ALA A 37 -17.78 -4.13 -28.04
N LEU A 38 -18.62 -5.00 -28.61
CA LEU A 38 -19.97 -5.26 -28.14
C LEU A 38 -19.99 -5.90 -26.74
N LEU A 39 -19.01 -6.74 -26.42
CA LEU A 39 -18.85 -7.28 -25.06
C LEU A 39 -18.50 -6.18 -24.06
N GLY A 40 -17.57 -5.30 -24.43
CA GLY A 40 -17.22 -4.14 -23.62
C GLY A 40 -18.42 -3.22 -23.37
N LEU A 41 -19.20 -2.93 -24.43
CA LEU A 41 -20.40 -2.10 -24.35
C LEU A 41 -21.49 -2.74 -23.49
N THR A 42 -21.74 -4.04 -23.65
CA THR A 42 -22.74 -4.76 -22.83
C THR A 42 -22.36 -4.79 -21.36
N VAL A 43 -21.09 -5.07 -21.03
CA VAL A 43 -20.60 -5.00 -19.64
C VAL A 43 -20.71 -3.58 -19.06
N TRP A 44 -20.54 -2.56 -19.89
CA TRP A 44 -20.66 -1.17 -19.48
C TRP A 44 -22.12 -0.73 -19.25
N LEU A 45 -23.05 -1.16 -20.11
CA LEU A 45 -24.48 -0.84 -20.04
C LEU A 45 -25.23 -1.63 -18.96
N LEU A 46 -24.76 -2.84 -18.62
CA LEU A 46 -25.40 -3.65 -17.60
C LEU A 46 -25.38 -2.90 -16.26
N PRO A 47 -26.55 -2.59 -15.66
CA PRO A 47 -26.59 -1.94 -14.37
C PRO A 47 -25.87 -2.83 -13.37
N LYS A 48 -24.87 -2.26 -12.68
CA LYS A 48 -24.17 -2.98 -11.62
C LYS A 48 -25.22 -3.40 -10.58
N PRO A 49 -25.22 -4.66 -10.13
CA PRO A 49 -26.17 -5.09 -9.12
C PRO A 49 -26.11 -4.14 -7.92
N PRO A 50 -27.26 -3.77 -7.32
CA PRO A 50 -27.28 -2.90 -6.17
C PRO A 50 -26.35 -3.47 -5.12
N SER A 51 -25.35 -2.67 -4.72
CA SER A 51 -24.39 -3.13 -3.72
C SER A 51 -25.14 -3.31 -2.40
N PRO A 52 -24.96 -4.44 -1.70
CA PRO A 52 -25.68 -4.71 -0.46
C PRO A 52 -25.47 -3.56 0.53
N GLU A 53 -26.53 -3.16 1.21
CA GLU A 53 -26.47 -2.13 2.22
C GLU A 53 -26.12 -2.75 3.59
N PRO A 54 -25.28 -2.11 4.40
CA PRO A 54 -25.02 -2.55 5.76
C PRO A 54 -26.31 -2.54 6.58
N GLU A 55 -26.51 -3.57 7.38
CA GLU A 55 -27.66 -3.66 8.28
C GLU A 55 -27.55 -2.61 9.40
N THR A 56 -28.52 -1.69 9.48
CA THR A 56 -28.58 -0.59 10.46
C THR A 56 -29.76 -0.68 11.43
N ALA A 57 -30.55 -1.75 11.39
CA ALA A 57 -31.80 -1.87 12.12
C ALA A 57 -31.64 -1.90 13.65
N ALA A 58 -30.52 -2.41 14.16
CA ALA A 58 -30.24 -2.59 15.60
C ALA A 58 -29.25 -1.55 16.17
N GLY A 59 -28.99 -0.45 15.45
CA GLY A 59 -28.01 0.57 15.83
C GLY A 59 -26.87 0.69 14.80
N PRO A 60 -25.71 1.28 15.18
CA PRO A 60 -24.63 1.45 14.22
C PRO A 60 -24.10 0.08 13.74
N PRO A 61 -23.85 -0.09 12.43
CA PRO A 61 -23.44 -1.37 11.88
C PRO A 61 -22.09 -1.79 12.45
N LYS A 62 -22.01 -3.03 12.93
CA LYS A 62 -20.79 -3.60 13.51
C LYS A 62 -19.62 -3.53 12.53
N LEU A 63 -18.50 -2.95 12.97
CA LEU A 63 -17.27 -2.85 12.20
C LEU A 63 -16.38 -4.04 12.54
N VAL A 64 -16.06 -4.87 11.54
CA VAL A 64 -15.21 -6.06 11.70
C VAL A 64 -14.01 -5.95 10.78
N VAL A 65 -12.83 -6.05 11.38
CA VAL A 65 -11.53 -6.00 10.69
C VAL A 65 -10.84 -7.34 10.86
N ARG A 66 -10.51 -8.00 9.75
CA ARG A 66 -9.84 -9.32 9.75
C ARG A 66 -8.53 -9.31 8.99
N HIS A 67 -7.44 -9.64 9.69
CA HIS A 67 -6.10 -9.83 9.17
C HIS A 67 -5.59 -8.71 8.25
N LEU A 68 -5.87 -7.46 8.63
CA LEU A 68 -5.57 -6.30 7.82
C LEU A 68 -4.05 -6.12 7.69
N ARG A 69 -3.58 -6.06 6.44
CA ARG A 69 -2.17 -5.83 6.10
C ARG A 69 -2.05 -4.67 5.15
N LYS A 70 -1.03 -3.84 5.37
CA LYS A 70 -0.63 -2.78 4.44
C LYS A 70 0.87 -2.81 4.24
N THR A 71 1.27 -2.94 2.98
CA THR A 71 2.66 -2.85 2.56
C THR A 71 2.77 -1.79 1.47
N TYR A 72 3.53 -0.74 1.76
CA TYR A 72 3.88 0.30 0.80
C TYR A 72 5.06 -0.15 -0.06
N GLY A 73 5.18 0.43 -1.26
CA GLY A 73 6.27 0.11 -2.18
C GLY A 73 6.17 -1.26 -2.85
N LEU A 74 5.01 -1.94 -2.77
CA LEU A 74 4.81 -3.19 -3.48
C LEU A 74 4.97 -2.99 -4.99
N PRO A 75 5.58 -3.97 -5.69
CA PRO A 75 5.67 -3.91 -7.14
C PRO A 75 4.27 -3.84 -7.75
N GLY A 76 4.13 -2.97 -8.75
CA GLY A 76 2.94 -2.91 -9.60
C GLY A 76 2.68 -4.24 -10.32
N PRO A 77 1.51 -4.39 -10.97
CA PRO A 77 1.04 -5.67 -11.50
C PRO A 77 2.04 -6.33 -12.45
N VAL A 78 2.62 -5.54 -13.37
CA VAL A 78 3.63 -6.03 -14.33
C VAL A 78 4.89 -6.55 -13.64
N ARG A 79 5.48 -5.76 -12.73
CA ARG A 79 6.70 -6.18 -11.99
C ARG A 79 6.42 -7.41 -11.12
N ARG A 80 5.24 -7.50 -10.51
CA ARG A 80 4.83 -8.65 -9.71
C ARG A 80 4.70 -9.90 -10.56
N ALA A 81 4.11 -9.81 -11.74
CA ALA A 81 4.02 -10.92 -12.69
C ALA A 81 5.42 -11.39 -13.14
N LEU A 82 6.32 -10.46 -13.47
CA LEU A 82 7.70 -10.78 -13.86
C LEU A 82 8.51 -11.47 -12.74
N ARG A 83 8.23 -11.16 -11.46
CA ARG A 83 8.91 -11.78 -10.30
C ARG A 83 8.18 -12.99 -9.74
N ALA A 84 6.94 -13.25 -10.14
CA ALA A 84 6.08 -14.24 -9.50
C ALA A 84 6.74 -15.64 -9.46
N THR A 85 7.42 -16.04 -10.53
CA THR A 85 8.16 -17.30 -10.60
C THR A 85 9.34 -17.35 -9.63
N ALA A 86 10.14 -16.28 -9.56
CA ALA A 86 11.25 -16.19 -8.62
C ALA A 86 10.77 -16.10 -7.15
N ASP A 87 9.67 -15.40 -6.89
CA ASP A 87 9.05 -15.27 -5.57
C ASP A 87 8.37 -16.58 -5.12
N PHE A 88 7.81 -17.34 -6.06
CA PHE A 88 7.32 -18.70 -5.81
C PHE A 88 8.47 -19.62 -5.44
N ALA A 89 9.53 -19.64 -6.26
CA ALA A 89 10.69 -20.50 -6.01
C ALA A 89 11.34 -20.23 -4.65
N ARG A 90 11.50 -18.95 -4.28
CA ARG A 90 11.99 -18.57 -2.95
C ARG A 90 11.10 -19.04 -1.81
N ARG A 91 9.77 -19.02 -1.98
CA ARG A 91 8.82 -19.48 -0.95
C ARG A 91 8.88 -20.99 -0.76
N VAL A 92 9.00 -21.75 -1.85
CA VAL A 92 9.14 -23.21 -1.80
C VAL A 92 10.47 -23.59 -1.13
N ALA A 93 11.57 -22.94 -1.51
CA ALA A 93 12.87 -23.15 -0.88
C ALA A 93 12.88 -22.83 0.62
N ALA A 94 12.22 -21.73 1.03
CA ALA A 94 12.08 -21.37 2.44
C ALA A 94 11.27 -22.38 3.28
N GLN A 95 10.47 -23.24 2.62
CA GLN A 95 9.72 -24.34 3.25
C GLN A 95 10.47 -25.68 3.14
N GLY A 96 11.74 -25.67 2.70
CA GLY A 96 12.54 -26.88 2.52
C GLY A 96 12.22 -27.67 1.25
N GLY A 97 11.36 -27.16 0.38
CA GLY A 97 10.99 -27.82 -0.88
C GLY A 97 11.90 -27.45 -2.05
N ARG A 98 11.87 -28.25 -3.12
CA ARG A 98 12.51 -27.91 -4.39
C ARG A 98 11.51 -27.20 -5.30
N ALA A 99 11.85 -26.00 -5.74
CA ALA A 99 10.98 -25.19 -6.59
C ALA A 99 10.89 -25.68 -8.05
N PHE A 100 11.78 -26.58 -8.45
CA PHE A 100 11.97 -27.00 -9.82
C PHE A 100 12.51 -28.42 -9.87
N GLU A 101 11.89 -29.29 -10.66
CA GLU A 101 12.41 -30.60 -10.98
C GLU A 101 12.94 -30.65 -12.42
N PRO A 102 14.06 -31.33 -12.70
CA PRO A 102 14.57 -31.47 -14.07
C PRO A 102 13.56 -32.10 -15.05
N ALA A 103 12.60 -32.88 -14.55
CA ALA A 103 11.49 -33.43 -15.33
C ALA A 103 10.61 -32.32 -15.92
N ASP A 104 10.33 -31.25 -15.17
CA ASP A 104 9.51 -30.11 -15.63
C ASP A 104 10.11 -29.42 -16.87
N ALA A 105 11.44 -29.42 -16.99
CA ALA A 105 12.10 -28.87 -18.19
C ALA A 105 11.93 -29.80 -19.40
N ARG A 106 11.94 -31.13 -19.21
CA ARG A 106 11.78 -32.11 -20.29
C ARG A 106 10.42 -31.98 -20.96
N ASP A 107 9.36 -31.81 -20.17
CA ASP A 107 8.00 -31.65 -20.66
C ASP A 107 7.82 -30.38 -21.51
N ARG A 108 8.64 -29.36 -21.27
CA ARG A 108 8.62 -28.09 -22.01
C ARG A 108 9.47 -28.12 -23.29
N LEU A 109 10.35 -29.11 -23.46
CA LEU A 109 11.22 -29.17 -24.63
C LEU A 109 10.44 -29.41 -25.92
N LEU A 110 9.51 -30.36 -25.92
CA LEU A 110 8.75 -30.72 -27.13
C LEU A 110 7.90 -29.55 -27.65
N PRO A 111 7.07 -28.86 -26.83
CA PRO A 111 6.34 -27.68 -27.29
C PRO A 111 7.27 -26.55 -27.79
N LEU A 112 8.41 -26.32 -27.14
CA LEU A 112 9.36 -25.29 -27.56
C LEU A 112 10.07 -25.65 -28.87
N LEU A 113 10.41 -26.92 -29.09
CA LEU A 113 10.98 -27.42 -30.33
C LEU A 113 9.99 -27.25 -31.49
N LEU A 114 8.73 -27.63 -31.29
CA LEU A 114 7.67 -27.46 -32.29
C LEU A 114 7.44 -25.98 -32.62
N LEU A 115 7.42 -25.12 -31.60
CA LEU A 115 7.26 -23.67 -31.79
C LEU A 115 8.47 -23.07 -32.54
N PHE A 116 9.69 -23.50 -32.20
CA PHE A 116 10.91 -23.06 -32.88
C PHE A 116 10.91 -23.50 -34.34
N ALA A 117 10.64 -24.78 -34.62
CA ALA A 117 10.56 -25.33 -35.97
C ALA A 117 9.47 -24.63 -36.80
N GLY A 118 8.29 -24.39 -36.22
CA GLY A 118 7.21 -23.64 -36.87
C GLY A 118 7.59 -22.21 -37.20
N ALA A 119 8.26 -21.50 -36.27
CA ALA A 119 8.73 -20.14 -36.50
C ALA A 119 9.79 -20.07 -37.61
N VAL A 120 10.72 -21.04 -37.65
CA VAL A 120 11.73 -21.17 -38.73
C VAL A 120 11.06 -21.45 -40.09
N ALA A 121 10.11 -22.39 -40.14
CA ALA A 121 9.36 -22.69 -41.36
C ALA A 121 8.55 -21.49 -41.87
N LEU A 122 7.99 -20.69 -40.95
CA LEU A 122 7.28 -19.46 -41.27
C LEU A 122 8.23 -18.40 -41.83
N ALA A 123 9.40 -18.22 -41.21
CA ALA A 123 10.42 -17.28 -41.70
C ALA A 123 10.86 -17.61 -43.13
N ALA A 124 11.02 -18.89 -43.45
CA ALA A 124 11.43 -19.35 -44.79
C ALA A 124 10.40 -19.08 -45.89
N ARG A 125 9.13 -18.80 -45.54
CA ARG A 125 8.03 -18.54 -46.49
C ARG A 125 7.65 -17.06 -46.60
N MET A 126 8.25 -16.20 -45.79
CA MET A 126 7.91 -14.78 -45.70
C MET A 126 8.81 -13.95 -46.63
N THR A 127 8.24 -12.96 -47.32
CA THR A 127 8.97 -12.07 -48.25
C THR A 127 9.04 -10.61 -47.80
N GLY A 128 8.29 -10.20 -46.76
CA GLY A 128 8.27 -8.82 -46.25
C GLY A 128 9.30 -8.54 -45.15
N GLY A 129 10.20 -7.58 -45.36
CA GLY A 129 11.36 -7.32 -44.47
C GLY A 129 11.01 -7.06 -42.99
N LEU A 130 10.01 -6.22 -42.70
CA LEU A 130 9.60 -5.92 -41.31
C LEU A 130 8.99 -7.12 -40.58
N ILE A 131 8.24 -7.96 -41.30
CA ILE A 131 7.59 -9.15 -40.72
C ILE A 131 8.64 -10.25 -40.51
N ILE A 132 9.55 -10.44 -41.47
CA ILE A 132 10.70 -11.35 -41.36
C ILE A 132 11.53 -10.99 -40.12
N LEU A 133 11.85 -9.71 -39.91
CA LEU A 133 12.55 -9.24 -38.72
C LEU A 133 11.83 -9.63 -37.43
N GLY A 134 10.50 -9.43 -37.37
CA GLY A 134 9.68 -9.83 -36.22
C GLY A 134 9.72 -11.33 -35.95
N VAL A 135 9.61 -12.16 -36.99
CA VAL A 135 9.67 -13.62 -36.87
C VAL A 135 11.07 -14.09 -36.44
N LEU A 136 12.14 -13.46 -36.93
CA LEU A 136 13.51 -13.80 -36.54
C LEU A 136 13.81 -13.45 -35.08
N ILE A 137 13.30 -12.31 -34.60
CA ILE A 137 13.37 -11.96 -33.18
C ILE A 137 12.61 -13.01 -32.36
N ALA A 138 11.46 -13.51 -32.83
CA ALA A 138 10.74 -14.59 -32.16
C ALA A 138 11.53 -15.90 -32.15
N ILE A 139 12.12 -16.32 -33.28
CA ILE A 139 13.01 -17.49 -33.39
C ILE A 139 14.15 -17.38 -32.38
N LEU A 140 14.78 -16.21 -32.29
CA LEU A 140 15.87 -15.95 -31.34
C LEU A 140 15.41 -16.13 -29.89
N LEU A 141 14.27 -15.53 -29.52
CA LEU A 141 13.74 -15.61 -28.16
C LEU A 141 13.35 -17.05 -27.79
N ILE A 142 12.74 -17.78 -28.73
CA ILE A 142 12.34 -19.18 -28.54
C ILE A 142 13.58 -20.08 -28.46
N GLY A 143 14.54 -19.92 -29.37
CA GLY A 143 15.80 -20.68 -29.37
C GLY A 143 16.64 -20.43 -28.11
N SER A 144 16.72 -19.18 -27.66
CA SER A 144 17.35 -18.81 -26.39
C SER A 144 16.68 -19.49 -25.19
N ARG A 145 15.34 -19.59 -25.19
CA ARG A 145 14.60 -20.34 -24.15
C ARG A 145 14.84 -21.84 -24.25
N LEU A 146 14.83 -22.40 -25.46
CA LEU A 146 15.02 -23.82 -25.71
C LEU A 146 16.39 -24.29 -25.19
N LEU A 147 17.47 -23.57 -25.52
CA LEU A 147 18.82 -23.88 -25.02
C LEU A 147 18.91 -23.81 -23.49
N ARG A 148 18.24 -22.83 -22.87
CA ARG A 148 18.17 -22.72 -21.41
C ARG A 148 17.40 -23.88 -20.77
N GLU A 149 16.32 -24.36 -21.39
CA GLU A 149 15.56 -25.51 -20.90
C GLU A 149 16.29 -26.84 -21.11
N ILE A 150 17.00 -27.03 -22.24
CA ILE A 150 17.87 -28.21 -22.45
C ILE A 150 18.88 -28.31 -21.30
N ARG A 151 19.46 -27.18 -20.92
CA ARG A 151 20.42 -27.15 -19.83
C ARG A 151 19.80 -27.39 -18.45
N ARG A 152 18.57 -26.95 -18.23
CA ARG A 152 17.81 -27.27 -17.00
C ARG A 152 17.46 -28.76 -16.94
N ALA A 153 17.06 -29.36 -18.05
CA ALA A 153 16.78 -30.79 -18.16
C ALA A 153 18.02 -31.66 -17.89
N ARG A 154 19.23 -31.13 -18.15
CA ARG A 154 20.52 -31.74 -17.81
C ARG A 154 20.95 -31.56 -16.34
N GLY A 155 20.12 -30.93 -15.51
CA GLY A 155 20.37 -30.78 -14.07
C GLY A 155 21.24 -29.57 -13.68
N HIS A 156 21.57 -28.68 -14.63
CA HIS A 156 22.40 -27.50 -14.35
C HIS A 156 21.55 -26.27 -13.95
N ALA A 157 20.61 -26.48 -13.02
CA ALA A 157 19.83 -25.43 -12.38
C ALA A 157 20.22 -25.26 -10.91
N ASP A 158 20.09 -24.04 -10.41
CA ASP A 158 20.15 -23.72 -8.98
C ASP A 158 18.85 -24.15 -8.27
N GLU A 159 18.84 -24.18 -6.94
CA GLU A 159 17.67 -24.58 -6.13
C GLU A 159 16.41 -23.72 -6.39
N LEU A 160 16.63 -22.52 -6.93
CA LEU A 160 15.59 -21.58 -7.36
C LEU A 160 15.16 -21.75 -8.84
N GLY A 161 15.63 -22.79 -9.54
CA GLY A 161 15.33 -23.05 -10.95
C GLY A 161 16.04 -22.13 -11.95
N ARG A 162 17.06 -21.37 -11.50
CA ARG A 162 17.88 -20.51 -12.36
C ARG A 162 18.97 -21.33 -13.04
N VAL A 163 19.18 -21.13 -14.34
CA VAL A 163 20.25 -21.82 -15.07
C VAL A 163 21.60 -21.32 -14.56
N LYS A 164 22.46 -22.23 -14.11
CA LYS A 164 23.84 -21.86 -13.71
C LYS A 164 24.60 -21.34 -14.94
N PRO A 165 25.41 -20.27 -14.84
CA PRO A 165 26.22 -19.78 -15.98
C PRO A 165 27.27 -20.82 -16.44
N GLY A 166 27.78 -20.74 -17.68
CA GLY A 166 28.82 -21.65 -18.24
C GLY A 166 28.33 -22.56 -19.39
N GLY A 167 29.07 -23.60 -19.78
CA GLY A 167 28.63 -24.64 -20.74
C GLY A 167 28.42 -24.21 -22.21
N VAL A 168 28.36 -25.18 -23.13
CA VAL A 168 28.23 -24.96 -24.58
C VAL A 168 26.88 -24.27 -24.90
N GLU A 169 25.79 -24.67 -24.23
CA GLU A 169 24.46 -24.10 -24.43
C GLU A 169 24.38 -22.65 -23.91
N GLY A 170 25.14 -22.32 -22.85
CA GLY A 170 25.23 -20.97 -22.33
C GLY A 170 25.99 -20.03 -23.27
N VAL A 171 27.07 -20.53 -23.88
CA VAL A 171 27.83 -19.83 -24.92
C VAL A 171 26.96 -19.62 -26.16
N LEU A 172 26.28 -20.65 -26.65
CA LEU A 172 25.35 -20.55 -27.78
C LEU A 172 24.23 -19.54 -27.52
N THR A 173 23.65 -19.56 -26.31
CA THR A 173 22.63 -18.59 -25.89
C THR A 173 23.16 -17.15 -25.87
N ALA A 174 24.45 -16.96 -25.54
CA ALA A 174 25.09 -15.65 -25.52
C ALA A 174 25.47 -15.16 -26.93
N LEU A 175 25.79 -16.07 -27.86
CA LEU A 175 26.16 -15.76 -29.25
C LEU A 175 24.94 -15.55 -30.17
N LEU A 176 23.79 -16.15 -29.86
CA LEU A 176 22.55 -16.05 -30.63
C LEU A 176 22.17 -14.61 -31.03
N PRO A 177 22.15 -13.61 -30.13
CA PRO A 177 21.80 -12.24 -30.49
C PRO A 177 22.78 -11.62 -31.50
N TRP A 178 24.06 -12.00 -31.42
CA TRP A 178 25.09 -11.54 -32.35
C TRP A 178 24.98 -12.22 -33.70
N ALA A 179 24.59 -13.50 -33.74
CA ALA A 179 24.32 -14.22 -34.99
C ALA A 179 23.13 -13.61 -35.76
N LEU A 180 22.05 -13.24 -35.06
CA LEU A 180 20.91 -12.53 -35.67
C LEU A 180 21.32 -11.15 -36.19
N LEU A 181 22.13 -10.43 -35.43
CA LEU A 181 22.66 -9.13 -35.84
C LEU A 181 23.54 -9.25 -37.09
N ALA A 182 24.43 -10.22 -37.12
CA ALA A 182 25.23 -10.53 -38.30
C ALA A 182 24.33 -10.88 -39.49
N TRP A 183 23.31 -11.71 -39.30
CA TRP A 183 22.38 -12.07 -40.37
C TRP A 183 21.55 -10.88 -40.91
N LEU A 184 21.22 -9.90 -40.08
CA LEU A 184 20.52 -8.69 -40.50
C LEU A 184 21.44 -7.70 -41.24
N VAL A 185 22.67 -7.55 -40.76
CA VAL A 185 23.59 -6.50 -41.24
C VAL A 185 24.44 -6.98 -42.42
N VAL A 186 24.84 -8.26 -42.45
CA VAL A 186 25.76 -8.79 -43.48
C VAL A 186 25.15 -8.75 -44.89
N PRO A 187 23.89 -9.14 -45.13
CA PRO A 187 23.28 -9.07 -46.46
C PRO A 187 23.12 -7.62 -46.95
N GLU A 188 22.77 -6.67 -46.07
CA GLU A 188 22.71 -5.24 -46.42
C GLU A 188 24.10 -4.66 -46.67
N MET A 189 25.13 -5.05 -45.90
CA MET A 189 26.53 -4.68 -46.17
C MET A 189 27.04 -5.21 -47.51
N VAL A 190 26.59 -6.41 -47.92
CA VAL A 190 26.97 -7.04 -49.18
C VAL A 190 26.22 -6.42 -50.36
N ALA A 191 24.99 -5.93 -50.15
CA ALA A 191 24.16 -5.32 -51.19
C ALA A 191 24.46 -3.83 -51.43
N ASP A 192 24.78 -3.05 -50.39
CA ASP A 192 25.07 -1.62 -50.51
C ASP A 192 26.14 -1.18 -49.46
N PRO A 193 27.44 -1.24 -49.81
CA PRO A 193 28.54 -1.18 -48.83
C PRO A 193 28.72 0.18 -48.15
N GLU A 194 28.22 1.28 -48.73
CA GLU A 194 28.67 2.61 -48.35
C GLU A 194 27.87 3.25 -47.21
N VAL A 195 26.60 2.87 -46.99
CA VAL A 195 25.73 3.63 -46.05
C VAL A 195 24.81 2.76 -45.16
N ALA A 196 24.13 1.74 -45.70
CA ALA A 196 23.08 1.02 -44.97
C ALA A 196 23.62 0.19 -43.78
N GLY A 197 24.69 -0.57 -43.98
CA GLY A 197 25.30 -1.40 -42.94
C GLY A 197 25.85 -0.61 -41.75
N PHE A 198 26.42 0.57 -42.01
CA PHE A 198 26.94 1.45 -40.95
C PHE A 198 25.80 2.06 -40.11
N ILE A 199 24.69 2.44 -40.74
CA ILE A 199 23.52 2.99 -40.03
C ILE A 199 22.87 1.91 -39.15
N ALA A 200 22.69 0.70 -39.67
CA ALA A 200 22.13 -0.42 -38.90
C ALA A 200 23.03 -0.78 -37.70
N LEU A 201 24.35 -0.87 -37.90
CA LEU A 201 25.31 -1.15 -36.83
C LEU A 201 25.36 -0.02 -35.78
N ALA A 202 25.28 1.24 -36.21
CA ALA A 202 25.24 2.40 -35.33
C ALA A 202 23.97 2.45 -34.48
N ILE A 203 22.81 2.14 -35.06
CA ILE A 203 21.54 2.08 -34.33
C ILE A 203 21.60 0.98 -33.28
N VAL A 204 22.04 -0.23 -33.63
CA VAL A 204 22.04 -1.34 -32.68
C VAL A 204 23.08 -1.16 -31.58
N SER A 205 24.29 -0.70 -31.91
CA SER A 205 25.32 -0.39 -30.90
C SER A 205 24.85 0.71 -29.95
N THR A 206 24.14 1.73 -30.46
CA THR A 206 23.52 2.78 -29.65
C THR A 206 22.44 2.22 -28.72
N VAL A 207 21.57 1.33 -29.20
CA VAL A 207 20.53 0.69 -28.37
C VAL A 207 21.16 -0.19 -27.28
N ILE A 208 22.18 -0.98 -27.61
CA ILE A 208 22.91 -1.82 -26.65
C ILE A 208 23.57 -0.93 -25.59
N LEU A 209 24.26 0.12 -26.01
CA LEU A 209 24.91 1.08 -25.12
C LEU A 209 23.88 1.76 -24.19
N LEU A 210 22.74 2.19 -24.71
CA LEU A 210 21.63 2.77 -23.94
C LEU A 210 21.08 1.79 -22.89
N VAL A 211 20.89 0.52 -23.25
CA VAL A 211 20.43 -0.52 -22.32
C VAL A 211 21.47 -0.79 -21.22
N GLN A 212 22.75 -0.87 -21.59
CA GLN A 212 23.84 -1.11 -20.64
C GLN A 212 24.03 0.08 -19.68
N LEU A 213 24.06 1.32 -20.18
CA LEU A 213 24.10 2.53 -19.35
C LEU A 213 22.85 2.67 -18.48
N GLY A 214 21.67 2.37 -19.04
CA GLY A 214 20.41 2.36 -18.29
C GLY A 214 20.42 1.37 -17.14
N ARG A 215 20.93 0.15 -17.36
CA ARG A 215 21.07 -0.87 -16.30
C ARG A 215 22.12 -0.49 -15.25
N ARG A 216 23.29 0.01 -15.68
CA ARG A 216 24.37 0.44 -14.77
C ARG A 216 23.90 1.58 -13.88
N THR A 217 23.20 2.57 -14.44
CA THR A 217 22.64 3.68 -13.65
C THR A 217 21.55 3.21 -12.69
N ALA A 218 20.64 2.34 -13.11
CA ALA A 218 19.59 1.80 -12.24
C ALA A 218 20.17 1.02 -11.04
N ARG A 219 21.21 0.19 -11.24
CA ARG A 219 21.91 -0.54 -10.15
C ARG A 219 22.63 0.39 -9.18
N LEU A 220 23.32 1.41 -9.70
CA LEU A 220 24.00 2.40 -8.87
C LEU A 220 22.98 3.22 -8.04
N GLU A 221 21.81 3.50 -8.59
CA GLU A 221 20.75 4.19 -7.84
C GLU A 221 20.16 3.35 -6.72
N THR A 222 20.01 2.03 -6.90
CA THR A 222 19.51 1.16 -5.82
C THR A 222 20.54 1.01 -4.71
N MET A 223 21.82 0.80 -5.05
CA MET A 223 22.91 0.76 -4.05
C MET A 223 23.02 2.09 -3.27
N ARG A 224 22.85 3.23 -3.96
CA ARG A 224 22.83 4.56 -3.33
C ARG A 224 21.59 4.82 -2.46
N ARG A 225 20.50 4.06 -2.64
CA ARG A 225 19.31 4.17 -1.78
C ARG A 225 19.50 3.44 -0.46
N GLU A 226 20.17 2.28 -0.49
CA GLU A 226 20.49 1.48 0.69
C GLU A 226 21.47 2.20 1.65
N GLN A 227 22.44 2.96 1.14
CA GLN A 227 23.48 3.64 1.94
C GLN A 227 23.08 5.02 2.51
N ARG A 228 21.78 5.34 2.63
CA ARG A 228 21.37 6.72 2.97
C ARG A 228 21.33 7.01 4.47
N THR A 229 22.40 7.64 4.96
CA THR A 229 22.45 8.41 6.22
C THR A 229 22.78 9.91 6.03
N SER A 230 22.87 10.45 4.80
CA SER A 230 23.24 11.88 4.63
C SER A 230 22.43 12.69 3.60
N PRO A 231 22.19 14.00 3.83
CA PRO A 231 21.35 14.84 2.98
C PRO A 231 22.00 15.13 1.62
N ARG A 232 21.19 15.12 0.56
CA ARG A 232 21.66 15.36 -0.81
C ARG A 232 22.17 16.81 -0.99
N ARG A 233 23.43 16.99 -1.37
CA ARG A 233 23.88 18.21 -2.08
C ARG A 233 23.07 18.35 -3.37
N ARG A 234 22.27 19.43 -3.47
CA ARG A 234 21.44 19.74 -4.64
C ARG A 234 22.35 20.20 -5.79
N ALA A 235 22.50 19.39 -6.84
CA ALA A 235 23.06 19.86 -8.10
C ALA A 235 22.06 20.85 -8.74
N ARG A 236 22.39 22.15 -8.71
CA ARG A 236 21.66 23.22 -9.43
C ARG A 236 22.14 23.23 -10.90
N GLY A 237 21.21 23.39 -11.85
CA GLY A 237 21.49 23.50 -13.29
C GLY A 237 20.67 22.54 -14.18
N TRP A 238 20.54 22.88 -15.47
CA TRP A 238 19.79 22.12 -16.49
C TRP A 238 20.34 20.69 -16.68
N ARG A 239 21.67 20.52 -16.63
CA ARG A 239 22.33 19.19 -16.64
C ARG A 239 21.87 18.32 -15.47
N GLY A 240 21.60 18.91 -14.31
CA GLY A 240 21.09 18.22 -13.13
C GLY A 240 19.62 17.81 -13.24
N GLN A 241 18.80 18.53 -14.01
CA GLN A 241 17.43 18.11 -14.36
C GLN A 241 17.45 16.95 -15.36
N LEU A 242 18.29 17.04 -16.39
CA LEU A 242 18.40 16.01 -17.43
C LEU A 242 18.91 14.67 -16.87
N LEU A 243 19.92 14.72 -15.99
CA LEU A 243 20.39 13.55 -15.24
C LEU A 243 19.31 12.96 -14.32
N ARG A 244 18.43 13.78 -13.74
CA ARG A 244 17.31 13.30 -12.91
C ARG A 244 16.25 12.60 -13.74
N LEU A 245 15.89 13.16 -14.89
CA LEU A 245 14.95 12.56 -15.83
C LEU A 245 15.51 11.23 -16.37
N TRP A 246 16.78 11.20 -16.78
CA TRP A 246 17.46 9.97 -17.22
C TRP A 246 17.47 8.91 -16.11
N ARG A 247 17.83 9.27 -14.87
CA ARG A 247 17.83 8.34 -13.73
C ARG A 247 16.43 7.80 -13.42
N ALA A 248 15.41 8.65 -13.44
CA ALA A 248 14.01 8.25 -13.24
C ALA A 248 13.52 7.33 -14.37
N ALA A 249 13.85 7.64 -15.63
CA ALA A 249 13.52 6.80 -16.78
C ALA A 249 14.27 5.46 -16.71
N ALA A 250 15.56 5.47 -16.39
CA ALA A 250 16.39 4.28 -16.31
C ALA A 250 15.93 3.32 -15.21
N THR A 251 15.58 3.83 -14.02
CA THR A 251 15.01 3.00 -12.95
C THR A 251 13.60 2.49 -13.26
N LYS A 252 12.79 3.24 -14.01
CA LYS A 252 11.45 2.83 -14.43
C LYS A 252 11.47 1.74 -15.51
N VAL A 253 12.30 1.91 -16.54
CA VAL A 253 12.40 1.04 -17.73
C VAL A 253 13.36 -0.12 -17.52
N PHE A 254 14.57 0.13 -17.02
CA PHE A 254 15.64 -0.87 -16.90
C PHE A 254 15.80 -1.45 -15.49
N GLY A 255 15.16 -0.85 -14.48
CA GLY A 255 15.16 -1.31 -13.09
C GLY A 255 13.92 -2.12 -12.67
N LEU A 256 13.24 -2.76 -13.63
CA LEU A 256 12.03 -3.56 -13.38
C LEU A 256 12.30 -4.78 -12.49
N ASP A 257 13.52 -5.30 -12.50
CA ASP A 257 14.02 -6.47 -11.78
C ASP A 257 14.69 -6.16 -10.43
N LEU A 258 15.03 -4.89 -10.15
CA LEU A 258 15.77 -4.49 -8.95
C LEU A 258 14.92 -4.49 -7.65
N PRO A 259 15.48 -4.86 -6.49
CA PRO A 259 14.75 -4.86 -5.21
C PRO A 259 14.18 -3.47 -4.89
N ILE A 260 13.00 -3.46 -4.27
CA ILE A 260 12.31 -2.23 -3.84
C ILE A 260 12.17 -2.32 -2.33
N ASP A 261 12.48 -1.23 -1.64
CA ASP A 261 12.22 -1.09 -0.22
C ASP A 261 10.71 -1.09 0.02
N THR A 262 10.21 -2.19 0.56
CA THR A 262 8.81 -2.30 0.97
C THR A 262 8.70 -1.99 2.45
N VAL A 263 7.81 -1.05 2.80
CA VAL A 263 7.53 -0.73 4.20
C VAL A 263 6.23 -1.42 4.61
N LYS A 264 6.32 -2.37 5.56
CA LYS A 264 5.15 -3.01 6.17
C LYS A 264 4.59 -2.06 7.24
N ALA A 265 3.51 -1.37 6.91
CA ALA A 265 2.86 -0.43 7.83
C ALA A 265 1.85 -1.11 8.75
N LEU A 266 1.17 -2.18 8.29
CA LEU A 266 0.31 -3.03 9.11
C LEU A 266 0.57 -4.51 8.82
N ALA A 267 0.57 -5.33 9.86
CA ALA A 267 0.95 -6.72 9.87
C ALA A 267 -0.12 -7.59 10.58
N ALA A 268 -1.28 -7.75 9.93
CA ALA A 268 -2.37 -8.65 10.29
C ALA A 268 -3.24 -8.21 11.48
N VAL A 269 -3.53 -6.92 11.57
CA VAL A 269 -4.41 -6.34 12.58
C VAL A 269 -5.83 -6.87 12.44
N SER A 270 -6.44 -7.34 13.53
CA SER A 270 -7.83 -7.83 13.55
C SER A 270 -8.52 -7.35 14.82
N PHE A 271 -9.73 -6.83 14.70
CA PHE A 271 -10.56 -6.41 15.83
C PHE A 271 -12.01 -6.22 15.38
N GLU A 272 -12.89 -6.09 16.35
CA GLU A 272 -14.30 -5.76 16.13
C GLU A 272 -14.64 -4.51 16.94
N ALA A 273 -15.39 -3.60 16.35
CA ALA A 273 -15.88 -2.41 17.04
C ALA A 273 -17.40 -2.34 16.90
N GLU A 274 -18.05 -2.04 18.02
CA GLU A 274 -19.48 -1.81 18.15
C GLU A 274 -19.68 -0.39 18.72
N ARG A 275 -20.92 -0.04 19.07
CA ARG A 275 -21.26 1.26 19.65
C ARG A 275 -20.38 1.55 20.88
N GLY A 276 -19.85 2.76 20.97
CA GLY A 276 -18.94 3.17 22.02
C GLY A 276 -17.66 3.82 21.49
N MET A 277 -16.73 4.09 22.40
CA MET A 277 -15.49 4.82 22.11
C MET A 277 -14.27 3.88 22.14
N VAL A 278 -13.59 3.79 21.00
CA VAL A 278 -12.39 2.95 20.81
C VAL A 278 -11.16 3.84 20.59
N GLY A 279 -10.19 3.75 21.50
CA GLY A 279 -8.91 4.44 21.39
C GLY A 279 -7.87 3.59 20.69
N VAL A 280 -7.20 4.14 19.68
CA VAL A 280 -6.05 3.52 19.00
C VAL A 280 -4.77 4.17 19.53
N LEU A 281 -4.09 3.48 20.45
CA LEU A 281 -2.87 3.94 21.11
C LEU A 281 -1.62 3.37 20.44
N GLY A 282 -0.52 4.12 20.43
CA GLY A 282 0.77 3.63 19.95
C GLY A 282 1.74 4.74 19.61
N PRO A 283 3.03 4.43 19.43
CA PRO A 283 4.03 5.44 19.09
C PRO A 283 3.87 5.96 17.66
N ASN A 284 4.64 7.01 17.32
CA ASN A 284 4.73 7.49 15.95
C ASN A 284 5.30 6.40 15.03
N GLY A 285 4.68 6.21 13.87
CA GLY A 285 5.06 5.13 12.95
C GLY A 285 4.50 3.74 13.29
N ALA A 286 3.70 3.59 14.35
CA ALA A 286 3.08 2.30 14.70
C ALA A 286 2.03 1.80 13.68
N GLY A 287 1.56 2.67 12.78
CA GLY A 287 0.54 2.34 11.77
C GLY A 287 -0.87 2.86 12.07
N LYS A 288 -1.06 3.67 13.13
CA LYS A 288 -2.37 4.25 13.53
C LYS A 288 -3.11 4.95 12.39
N THR A 289 -2.51 6.01 11.83
CA THR A 289 -3.05 6.73 10.67
C THR A 289 -3.27 5.84 9.44
N THR A 290 -2.41 4.83 9.25
CA THR A 290 -2.59 3.86 8.15
C THR A 290 -3.85 3.02 8.37
N LEU A 291 -4.06 2.52 9.59
CA LEU A 291 -5.26 1.78 9.97
C LEU A 291 -6.51 2.65 9.78
N LEU A 292 -6.52 3.85 10.37
CA LEU A 292 -7.68 4.76 10.29
C LEU A 292 -8.05 5.10 8.85
N ARG A 293 -7.07 5.40 7.98
CA ARG A 293 -7.31 5.67 6.55
C ARG A 293 -7.85 4.46 5.78
N GLN A 294 -7.58 3.24 6.24
CA GLN A 294 -8.16 2.04 5.64
C GLN A 294 -9.61 1.84 6.06
N LEU A 295 -9.94 2.13 7.32
CA LEU A 295 -11.32 2.10 7.82
C LEU A 295 -12.21 3.13 7.12
N THR A 296 -11.63 4.23 6.63
CA THR A 296 -12.37 5.30 5.94
C THR A 296 -12.38 5.14 4.41
N GLY A 297 -11.78 4.08 3.88
CA GLY A 297 -11.72 3.81 2.43
C GLY A 297 -10.82 4.77 1.63
N ILE A 298 -10.06 5.65 2.31
CA ILE A 298 -9.06 6.53 1.68
C ILE A 298 -7.88 5.70 1.18
N LEU A 299 -7.54 4.64 1.90
CA LEU A 299 -6.42 3.76 1.60
C LEU A 299 -6.89 2.31 1.45
N ASP A 300 -6.56 1.67 0.32
CA ASP A 300 -6.88 0.26 0.14
C ASP A 300 -5.94 -0.66 0.94
N SER A 301 -6.45 -1.80 1.38
CA SER A 301 -5.66 -2.84 2.03
C SER A 301 -4.86 -3.66 1.03
N THR A 302 -3.67 -4.11 1.48
CA THR A 302 -2.85 -5.04 0.68
C THR A 302 -3.40 -6.45 0.78
N ARG A 303 -3.84 -6.84 1.99
CA ARG A 303 -4.56 -8.08 2.30
C ARG A 303 -5.47 -7.83 3.51
N GLY A 304 -6.36 -8.79 3.75
CA GLY A 304 -7.37 -8.71 4.81
C GLY A 304 -8.67 -8.13 4.30
N ARG A 305 -9.68 -8.10 5.17
CA ARG A 305 -11.01 -7.62 4.84
C ARG A 305 -11.52 -6.71 5.96
N ILE A 306 -12.23 -5.66 5.58
CA ILE A 306 -13.01 -4.82 6.48
C ILE A 306 -14.46 -5.01 6.06
N THR A 307 -15.34 -5.31 7.02
CA THR A 307 -16.78 -5.42 6.80
C THR A 307 -17.53 -4.52 7.75
N LEU A 308 -18.65 -4.00 7.27
CA LEU A 308 -19.57 -3.12 7.97
C LEU A 308 -20.95 -3.79 7.95
N GLY A 309 -21.46 -4.23 9.10
CA GLY A 309 -22.72 -4.99 9.16
C GLY A 309 -22.70 -6.21 8.23
N GLY A 310 -21.59 -6.95 8.19
CA GLY A 310 -21.39 -8.10 7.29
C GLY A 310 -21.02 -7.75 5.84
N VAL A 311 -21.23 -6.52 5.39
CA VAL A 311 -20.95 -6.08 4.02
C VAL A 311 -19.49 -5.64 3.85
N PRO A 312 -18.75 -6.13 2.84
CA PRO A 312 -17.38 -5.64 2.57
C PRO A 312 -17.32 -4.12 2.36
N LEU A 313 -16.38 -3.44 3.03
CA LEU A 313 -16.25 -1.98 2.92
C LEU A 313 -16.00 -1.51 1.48
N LEU A 314 -15.29 -2.32 0.68
CA LEU A 314 -15.02 -2.02 -0.73
C LEU A 314 -16.28 -2.05 -1.61
N SER A 315 -17.33 -2.81 -1.26
CA SER A 315 -18.57 -2.83 -2.04
C SER A 315 -19.43 -1.58 -1.81
N VAL A 316 -19.28 -0.91 -0.67
CA VAL A 316 -20.00 0.34 -0.35
C VAL A 316 -19.17 1.59 -0.57
N ARG A 317 -18.01 1.50 -1.24
CA ARG A 317 -17.03 2.60 -1.39
C ARG A 317 -17.62 3.92 -1.89
N THR A 318 -18.52 3.89 -2.88
CA THR A 318 -19.17 5.09 -3.44
C THR A 318 -20.12 5.78 -2.47
N ARG A 319 -20.67 5.04 -1.51
CA ARG A 319 -21.62 5.51 -0.51
C ARG A 319 -21.03 5.52 0.90
N LEU A 320 -19.73 5.24 1.03
CA LEU A 320 -19.05 5.06 2.33
C LEU A 320 -19.16 6.31 3.21
N ALA A 321 -19.18 7.51 2.62
CA ALA A 321 -19.38 8.76 3.33
C ALA A 321 -20.73 8.88 4.05
N ARG A 322 -21.72 8.03 3.75
CA ARG A 322 -22.98 7.90 4.52
C ARG A 322 -22.77 7.12 5.82
N TYR A 323 -21.77 6.24 5.86
CA TYR A 323 -21.55 5.32 6.97
C TYR A 323 -20.37 5.72 7.85
N VAL A 324 -19.32 6.30 7.26
CA VAL A 324 -18.06 6.63 7.94
C VAL A 324 -17.73 8.11 7.74
N GLY A 325 -17.66 8.84 8.84
CA GLY A 325 -17.09 10.17 8.92
C GLY A 325 -15.60 10.10 9.25
N TYR A 326 -14.77 10.93 8.59
CA TYR A 326 -13.34 11.01 8.86
C TYR A 326 -12.89 12.44 9.18
N LEU A 327 -12.25 12.59 10.34
CA LEU A 327 -11.56 13.79 10.76
C LEU A 327 -10.04 13.55 10.72
N PRO A 328 -9.32 14.05 9.70
CA PRO A 328 -7.86 13.99 9.67
C PRO A 328 -7.24 14.93 10.72
N GLN A 329 -5.95 14.70 11.01
CA GLN A 329 -5.14 15.54 11.91
C GLN A 329 -5.15 17.02 11.50
N ASP A 330 -5.03 17.30 10.20
CA ASP A 330 -5.26 18.63 9.62
C ASP A 330 -6.48 18.60 8.72
N ALA A 331 -7.52 19.34 9.12
CA ALA A 331 -8.77 19.45 8.39
C ALA A 331 -8.73 20.46 7.24
N GLY A 332 -7.68 21.30 7.13
CA GLY A 332 -7.50 22.27 6.06
C GLY A 332 -8.66 23.27 5.95
N LEU A 333 -9.10 23.82 7.09
CA LEU A 333 -10.29 24.70 7.11
C LEU A 333 -10.01 26.05 6.43
N PRO A 334 -10.96 26.57 5.62
CA PRO A 334 -10.80 27.84 4.94
C PRO A 334 -10.94 29.01 5.93
N PRO A 335 -9.91 29.86 6.12
CA PRO A 335 -9.91 30.87 7.18
C PRO A 335 -10.88 32.03 6.92
N ARG A 336 -11.28 32.26 5.67
CA ARG A 336 -12.13 33.39 5.26
C ARG A 336 -13.64 33.10 5.31
N LEU A 337 -14.03 31.84 5.53
CA LEU A 337 -15.43 31.47 5.65
C LEU A 337 -15.85 31.47 7.13
N THR A 338 -17.13 31.70 7.38
CA THR A 338 -17.73 31.43 8.68
C THR A 338 -17.97 29.93 8.86
N ALA A 339 -18.14 29.47 10.11
CA ALA A 339 -18.47 28.07 10.36
C ALA A 339 -19.79 27.67 9.67
N ARG A 340 -20.80 28.56 9.69
CA ARG A 340 -22.08 28.35 9.00
C ARG A 340 -21.90 28.21 7.49
N GLN A 341 -21.23 29.16 6.84
CA GLN A 341 -20.97 29.13 5.39
C GLN A 341 -20.19 27.88 4.97
N TYR A 342 -19.20 27.47 5.78
CA TYR A 342 -18.44 26.26 5.53
C TYR A 342 -19.31 25.00 5.57
N LEU A 343 -20.21 24.89 6.56
CA LEU A 343 -21.13 23.77 6.67
C LEU A 343 -22.19 23.79 5.55
N GLU A 344 -22.69 24.95 5.16
CA GLU A 344 -23.62 25.12 4.04
C GLU A 344 -23.00 24.66 2.72
N TYR A 345 -21.74 25.02 2.47
CA TYR A 345 -20.97 24.57 1.31
C TYR A 345 -20.88 23.04 1.26
N TYR A 346 -20.50 22.39 2.37
CA TYR A 346 -20.44 20.92 2.42
C TYR A 346 -21.81 20.25 2.35
N ALA A 347 -22.85 20.85 2.94
CA ALA A 347 -24.20 20.34 2.85
C ALA A 347 -24.70 20.34 1.40
N ALA A 348 -24.37 21.38 0.62
CA ALA A 348 -24.64 21.43 -0.81
C ALA A 348 -23.88 20.34 -1.58
N LEU A 349 -22.58 20.16 -1.32
CA LEU A 349 -21.78 19.08 -1.91
C LEU A 349 -22.32 17.69 -1.58
N TYR A 350 -22.90 17.53 -0.39
CA TYR A 350 -23.50 16.29 0.04
C TYR A 350 -24.92 16.08 -0.47
N GLN A 351 -25.47 17.04 -1.22
CA GLN A 351 -26.83 17.02 -1.73
C GLN A 351 -27.87 16.85 -0.61
N ILE A 352 -27.63 17.53 0.52
CA ILE A 352 -28.63 17.64 1.58
C ILE A 352 -29.70 18.61 1.12
N ASP A 353 -30.96 18.18 1.21
CA ASP A 353 -32.13 18.96 0.80
C ASP A 353 -32.15 20.33 1.45
N THR A 354 -32.52 21.34 0.66
CA THR A 354 -32.52 22.74 1.10
C THR A 354 -33.45 22.97 2.29
N SER A 355 -34.56 22.23 2.36
CA SER A 355 -35.54 22.29 3.46
C SER A 355 -34.94 21.83 4.80
N GLU A 356 -34.09 20.80 4.80
CA GLU A 356 -33.48 20.24 6.02
C GLU A 356 -32.15 20.89 6.39
N ARG A 357 -31.50 21.56 5.42
CA ARG A 357 -30.12 22.04 5.55
C ARG A 357 -29.93 23.01 6.72
N ALA A 358 -30.79 24.02 6.83
CA ALA A 358 -30.66 25.08 7.83
C ALA A 358 -30.81 24.52 9.25
N GLU A 359 -31.84 23.70 9.47
CA GLU A 359 -32.09 23.05 10.76
C GLU A 359 -30.97 22.08 11.15
N ARG A 360 -30.50 21.28 10.19
CA ARG A 360 -29.39 20.34 10.42
C ARG A 360 -28.11 21.07 10.80
N ILE A 361 -27.77 22.15 10.11
CA ILE A 361 -26.57 22.95 10.40
C ILE A 361 -26.67 23.61 11.78
N SER A 362 -27.81 24.22 12.11
CA SER A 362 -28.02 24.82 13.43
C SER A 362 -27.91 23.79 14.55
N THR A 363 -28.50 22.61 14.37
CA THR A 363 -28.42 21.51 15.34
C THR A 363 -26.99 21.02 15.55
N LEU A 364 -26.22 20.85 14.47
CA LEU A 364 -24.81 20.44 14.55
C LEU A 364 -23.94 21.50 15.22
N LEU A 365 -24.16 22.78 14.92
CA LEU A 365 -23.45 23.89 15.57
C LEU A 365 -23.73 23.95 17.08
N ARG A 366 -24.96 23.68 17.50
CA ARG A 366 -25.30 23.51 18.93
C ARG A 366 -24.62 22.30 19.54
N GLU A 367 -24.65 21.14 18.86
CA GLU A 367 -24.05 19.90 19.36
C GLU A 367 -22.54 20.05 19.63
N VAL A 368 -21.83 20.74 18.74
CA VAL A 368 -20.40 21.06 18.91
C VAL A 368 -20.13 22.32 19.75
N GLY A 369 -21.17 23.02 20.21
CA GLY A 369 -21.07 24.21 21.05
C GLY A 369 -20.37 25.40 20.37
N LEU A 370 -20.79 25.69 19.13
CA LEU A 370 -20.33 26.81 18.30
C LEU A 370 -21.46 27.72 17.80
N ASP A 371 -22.71 27.53 18.25
CA ASP A 371 -23.88 28.27 17.76
C ASP A 371 -23.73 29.79 17.88
N GLU A 372 -23.30 30.28 19.04
CA GLU A 372 -23.07 31.72 19.32
C GLU A 372 -21.98 32.36 18.44
N ARG A 373 -21.05 31.54 17.92
CA ARG A 373 -19.92 32.01 17.12
C ARG A 373 -20.00 31.57 15.66
N ALA A 374 -21.12 30.99 15.24
CA ALA A 374 -21.27 30.35 13.94
C ALA A 374 -21.00 31.29 12.74
N ASP A 375 -21.24 32.58 12.95
CA ASP A 375 -21.15 33.64 11.94
C ASP A 375 -19.82 34.43 12.02
N GLU A 376 -18.91 34.03 12.90
CA GLU A 376 -17.52 34.50 12.92
C GLU A 376 -16.65 33.73 11.92
N GLN A 377 -15.61 34.38 11.39
CA GLN A 377 -14.67 33.74 10.47
C GLN A 377 -13.81 32.68 11.18
N ILE A 378 -13.66 31.52 10.53
CA ILE A 378 -12.87 30.39 11.05
C ILE A 378 -11.40 30.79 11.30
N GLY A 379 -10.88 31.80 10.59
CA GLY A 379 -9.53 32.34 10.82
C GLY A 379 -9.31 32.87 12.25
N GLY A 380 -10.35 33.35 12.92
CA GLY A 380 -10.29 33.85 14.30
C GLY A 380 -10.47 32.77 15.38
N TYR A 381 -10.74 31.51 14.99
CA TYR A 381 -11.03 30.45 15.94
C TYR A 381 -9.78 29.88 16.62
N SER A 382 -9.93 29.49 17.90
CA SER A 382 -8.93 28.68 18.59
C SER A 382 -8.71 27.34 17.89
N GLY A 383 -7.61 26.63 18.22
CA GLY A 383 -7.37 25.27 17.69
C GLY A 383 -8.54 24.32 17.96
N GLY A 384 -9.07 24.33 19.19
CA GLY A 384 -10.20 23.48 19.60
C GLY A 384 -11.51 23.84 18.89
N MET A 385 -11.78 25.14 18.67
CA MET A 385 -12.94 25.58 17.89
C MET A 385 -12.85 25.13 16.43
N ARG A 386 -11.69 25.29 15.79
CA ARG A 386 -11.44 24.79 14.43
C ARG A 386 -11.71 23.30 14.34
N GLN A 387 -11.22 22.53 15.30
CA GLN A 387 -11.45 21.10 15.31
C GLN A 387 -12.92 20.72 15.48
N ARG A 388 -13.67 21.46 16.30
CA ARG A 388 -15.12 21.29 16.45
C ARG A 388 -15.91 21.63 15.19
N VAL A 389 -15.49 22.62 14.39
CA VAL A 389 -16.04 22.85 13.04
C VAL A 389 -15.79 21.63 12.14
N ALA A 390 -14.59 21.06 12.19
CA ALA A 390 -14.24 19.89 11.39
C ALA A 390 -15.03 18.62 11.82
N VAL A 391 -15.34 18.49 13.11
CA VAL A 391 -16.29 17.48 13.63
C VAL A 391 -17.70 17.74 13.07
N ALA A 392 -18.21 18.96 13.17
CA ALA A 392 -19.54 19.30 12.65
C ALA A 392 -19.68 18.97 11.16
N ARG A 393 -18.66 19.28 10.35
CA ARG A 393 -18.60 18.90 8.92
C ARG A 393 -18.70 17.39 8.73
N THR A 394 -18.00 16.63 9.57
CA THR A 394 -17.97 15.16 9.52
C THR A 394 -19.33 14.56 9.89
N LEU A 395 -20.09 15.25 10.75
CA LEU A 395 -21.42 14.85 11.20
C LEU A 395 -22.55 15.25 10.24
N LEU A 396 -22.31 16.04 9.19
CA LEU A 396 -23.36 16.51 8.26
C LEU A 396 -24.20 15.39 7.62
N ARG A 397 -23.60 14.21 7.40
CA ARG A 397 -24.28 13.02 6.86
C ARG A 397 -24.81 12.06 7.94
N LEU A 398 -24.73 12.45 9.20
CA LEU A 398 -25.10 11.64 10.37
C LEU A 398 -24.48 10.23 10.33
N PRO A 399 -23.15 10.09 10.10
CA PRO A 399 -22.55 8.77 9.95
C PRO A 399 -22.59 7.99 11.29
N PRO A 400 -22.92 6.69 11.26
CA PRO A 400 -22.89 5.83 12.45
C PRO A 400 -21.47 5.52 12.93
N ILE A 401 -20.43 5.73 12.10
CA ILE A 401 -19.03 5.56 12.46
C ILE A 401 -18.29 6.88 12.28
N ILE A 402 -17.53 7.28 13.29
CA ILE A 402 -16.66 8.46 13.26
C ILE A 402 -15.24 8.02 13.51
N VAL A 403 -14.33 8.40 12.62
CA VAL A 403 -12.90 8.12 12.73
C VAL A 403 -12.13 9.43 12.84
N VAL A 404 -11.32 9.56 13.90
CA VAL A 404 -10.60 10.80 14.22
C VAL A 404 -9.11 10.53 14.36
N ASP A 405 -8.28 11.22 13.59
CA ASP A 405 -6.83 11.01 13.59
C ASP A 405 -6.11 12.07 14.42
N GLU A 406 -5.50 11.67 15.53
CA GLU A 406 -4.74 12.51 16.47
C GLU A 406 -5.43 13.83 16.85
N PRO A 407 -6.65 13.78 17.43
CA PRO A 407 -7.42 15.00 17.67
C PRO A 407 -6.83 15.91 18.74
N THR A 408 -6.14 15.38 19.74
CA THR A 408 -5.77 16.20 20.90
C THR A 408 -4.41 16.89 20.75
N VAL A 409 -3.80 16.81 19.57
CA VAL A 409 -2.50 17.41 19.26
C VAL A 409 -2.65 18.91 19.03
N GLY A 410 -1.88 19.72 19.75
CA GLY A 410 -1.88 21.18 19.61
C GLY A 410 -3.09 21.89 20.26
N LEU A 411 -3.89 21.17 21.06
CA LEU A 411 -4.92 21.75 21.91
C LEU A 411 -4.36 22.09 23.29
N ASP A 412 -4.84 23.18 23.89
CA ASP A 412 -4.65 23.44 25.31
C ASP A 412 -5.41 22.40 26.18
N PRO A 413 -5.04 22.23 27.47
CA PRO A 413 -5.65 21.22 28.33
C PRO A 413 -7.18 21.35 28.46
N ARG A 414 -7.72 22.58 28.48
CA ARG A 414 -9.17 22.82 28.63
C ARG A 414 -9.92 22.39 27.37
N GLU A 415 -9.45 22.79 26.19
CA GLU A 415 -10.06 22.36 24.92
C GLU A 415 -9.88 20.85 24.69
N ARG A 416 -8.78 20.23 25.14
CA ARG A 416 -8.61 18.76 25.12
C ARG A 416 -9.70 18.03 25.93
N VAL A 417 -10.02 18.50 27.13
CA VAL A 417 -11.14 17.96 27.94
C VAL A 417 -12.47 18.16 27.21
N ARG A 418 -12.72 19.38 26.71
CA ARG A 418 -13.97 19.71 26.00
C ARG A 418 -14.18 18.84 24.76
N PHE A 419 -13.10 18.58 24.00
CA PHE A 419 -13.15 17.75 22.81
C PHE A 419 -13.41 16.27 23.15
N ARG A 420 -12.77 15.74 24.20
CA ARG A 420 -13.05 14.38 24.69
C ARG A 420 -14.50 14.22 25.10
N ASN A 421 -15.06 15.16 25.87
CA ASN A 421 -16.47 15.14 26.27
C ASN A 421 -17.41 15.20 25.06
N LEU A 422 -17.06 15.93 24.01
CA LEU A 422 -17.81 15.92 22.75
C LEU A 422 -17.80 14.52 22.11
N LEU A 423 -16.63 13.89 21.97
CA LEU A 423 -16.53 12.54 21.41
C LEU A 423 -17.28 11.49 22.23
N SER A 424 -17.18 11.53 23.56
CA SER A 424 -17.90 10.62 24.44
C SER A 424 -19.42 10.78 24.33
N ARG A 425 -19.93 12.01 24.14
CA ARG A 425 -21.36 12.22 23.83
C ARG A 425 -21.76 11.61 22.50
N LEU A 426 -20.94 11.78 21.46
CA LEU A 426 -21.19 11.21 20.13
C LEU A 426 -21.18 9.68 20.14
N ALA A 427 -20.31 9.08 20.97
CA ALA A 427 -20.14 7.63 21.10
C ALA A 427 -21.34 6.91 21.74
N LYS A 428 -22.27 7.63 22.37
CA LYS A 428 -23.49 7.03 22.96
C LYS A 428 -24.32 6.25 21.95
N ASP A 429 -24.41 6.76 20.71
CA ASP A 429 -25.25 6.20 19.64
C ASP A 429 -24.43 5.76 18.41
N ARG A 430 -23.11 5.91 18.45
CA ARG A 430 -22.20 5.73 17.31
C ARG A 430 -20.96 4.93 17.69
N ILE A 431 -20.22 4.49 16.68
CA ILE A 431 -18.87 3.95 16.86
C ILE A 431 -17.89 5.10 16.66
N VAL A 432 -17.14 5.47 17.70
CA VAL A 432 -16.12 6.51 17.62
C VAL A 432 -14.74 5.87 17.77
N LEU A 433 -13.93 5.92 16.71
CA LEU A 433 -12.52 5.52 16.75
C LEU A 433 -11.65 6.76 16.72
N PHE A 434 -10.70 6.89 17.64
CA PHE A 434 -9.70 7.94 17.55
C PHE A 434 -8.29 7.42 17.81
N SER A 435 -7.30 7.97 17.12
CA SER A 435 -5.89 7.70 17.41
C SER A 435 -5.32 8.72 18.38
N THR A 436 -4.47 8.27 19.31
CA THR A 436 -3.67 9.15 20.15
C THR A 436 -2.34 8.48 20.51
N HIS A 437 -1.37 9.25 20.95
CA HIS A 437 -0.15 8.76 21.59
C HIS A 437 -0.14 9.06 23.10
N VAL A 438 -1.20 9.69 23.62
CA VAL A 438 -1.36 10.13 25.01
C VAL A 438 -2.23 9.11 25.74
N VAL A 439 -1.70 8.48 26.78
CA VAL A 439 -2.37 7.38 27.50
C VAL A 439 -3.57 7.89 28.29
N GLU A 440 -3.48 9.09 28.85
CA GLU A 440 -4.52 9.74 29.68
C GLU A 440 -5.80 10.02 28.89
N ASP A 441 -5.67 10.31 27.59
CA ASP A 441 -6.82 10.54 26.72
C ASP A 441 -7.68 9.28 26.58
N VAL A 442 -7.03 8.13 26.53
CA VAL A 442 -7.68 6.83 26.40
C VAL A 442 -8.27 6.36 27.73
N ALA A 443 -7.54 6.59 28.83
CA ALA A 443 -7.93 6.22 30.19
C ALA A 443 -9.32 6.76 30.57
N VAL A 444 -9.60 8.02 30.19
CA VAL A 444 -10.79 8.74 30.64
C VAL A 444 -11.96 8.58 29.66
N ALA A 445 -11.69 8.44 28.37
CA ALA A 445 -12.72 8.58 27.34
C ALA A 445 -13.12 7.27 26.66
N CYS A 446 -12.29 6.23 26.71
CA CYS A 446 -12.51 5.01 25.93
C CYS A 446 -13.11 3.88 26.75
N ASP A 447 -14.08 3.19 26.15
CA ASP A 447 -14.52 1.89 26.64
C ASP A 447 -13.47 0.82 26.29
N ARG A 448 -12.82 0.93 25.12
CA ARG A 448 -11.89 -0.07 24.61
C ARG A 448 -10.64 0.57 24.01
N VAL A 449 -9.51 -0.11 24.16
CA VAL A 449 -8.19 0.35 23.73
C VAL A 449 -7.56 -0.68 22.82
N LEU A 450 -7.08 -0.22 21.67
CA LEU A 450 -6.26 -0.97 20.76
C LEU A 450 -4.84 -0.39 20.82
N VAL A 451 -3.86 -1.18 21.30
CA VAL A 451 -2.47 -0.76 21.28
C VAL A 451 -1.82 -1.31 20.01
N LEU A 452 -1.30 -0.41 19.18
CA LEU A 452 -0.55 -0.72 17.98
C LEU A 452 0.95 -0.47 18.18
N SER A 453 1.77 -1.41 17.74
CA SER A 453 3.22 -1.25 17.68
C SER A 453 3.79 -1.96 16.45
N ARG A 454 4.65 -1.27 15.69
CA ARG A 454 5.24 -1.74 14.41
C ARG A 454 4.23 -2.42 13.46
N GLY A 455 3.02 -1.85 13.37
CA GLY A 455 1.96 -2.34 12.51
C GLY A 455 1.21 -3.58 13.03
N ARG A 456 1.52 -4.09 14.22
CA ARG A 456 0.80 -5.19 14.87
C ARG A 456 -0.07 -4.65 15.99
N MET A 457 -1.18 -5.35 16.26
CA MET A 457 -1.96 -5.14 17.47
C MET A 457 -1.31 -5.93 18.59
N VAL A 458 -0.87 -5.24 19.63
CA VAL A 458 -0.24 -5.85 20.81
C VAL A 458 -1.20 -5.99 21.98
N PHE A 459 -2.29 -5.22 21.97
CA PHE A 459 -3.34 -5.30 22.98
C PHE A 459 -4.68 -4.86 22.41
N ASP A 460 -5.74 -5.50 22.91
CA ASP A 460 -7.13 -5.23 22.60
C ASP A 460 -7.99 -5.53 23.83
N GLY A 461 -8.53 -4.49 24.49
CA GLY A 461 -9.32 -4.67 25.70
C GLY A 461 -9.72 -3.37 26.37
N HIS A 462 -10.36 -3.46 27.55
CA HIS A 462 -10.67 -2.30 28.37
C HIS A 462 -9.40 -1.61 28.90
N PRO A 463 -9.40 -0.28 29.13
CA PRO A 463 -8.26 0.40 29.73
C PRO A 463 -7.78 -0.27 31.03
N ALA A 464 -8.68 -0.65 31.93
CA ALA A 464 -8.32 -1.34 33.18
C ALA A 464 -7.59 -2.69 32.99
N ALA A 465 -7.73 -3.34 31.83
CA ALA A 465 -6.94 -4.53 31.51
C ALA A 465 -5.53 -4.19 31.03
N LEU A 466 -5.31 -3.00 30.48
CA LEU A 466 -3.99 -2.53 30.03
C LEU A 466 -3.02 -2.35 31.21
N SER A 467 -3.47 -1.79 32.33
CA SER A 467 -2.61 -1.63 33.52
C SER A 467 -2.17 -2.98 34.10
N ARG A 468 -3.03 -4.00 34.04
CA ARG A 468 -2.70 -5.36 34.50
C ARG A 468 -1.57 -6.03 33.72
N GLU A 469 -1.29 -5.59 32.50
CA GLU A 469 -0.12 -6.08 31.73
C GLU A 469 1.22 -5.80 32.43
N ALA A 470 1.28 -4.76 33.26
CA ALA A 470 2.46 -4.41 34.06
C ALA A 470 2.41 -4.97 35.50
N GLU A 471 1.39 -5.74 35.88
CA GLU A 471 1.26 -6.26 37.24
C GLU A 471 2.45 -7.15 37.62
N GLY A 472 2.97 -6.95 38.84
CA GLY A 472 4.15 -7.65 39.36
C GLY A 472 5.49 -7.24 38.72
N ARG A 473 5.51 -6.22 37.86
CA ARG A 473 6.69 -5.81 37.08
C ARG A 473 7.10 -4.35 37.27
N VAL A 474 6.38 -3.64 38.12
CA VAL A 474 6.64 -2.23 38.40
C VAL A 474 7.42 -2.11 39.70
N TRP A 475 8.54 -1.39 39.61
CA TRP A 475 9.47 -1.21 40.70
C TRP A 475 9.77 0.28 40.88
N SER A 476 9.90 0.71 42.13
CA SER A 476 10.31 2.08 42.46
C SER A 476 11.39 2.11 43.53
N TRP A 477 12.35 3.02 43.39
CA TRP A 477 13.35 3.33 44.42
C TRP A 477 13.86 4.77 44.27
N ARG A 478 14.65 5.23 45.24
CA ARG A 478 15.33 6.52 45.19
C ARG A 478 16.82 6.33 44.91
N THR A 479 17.38 7.18 44.07
CA THR A 479 18.82 7.27 43.81
C THR A 479 19.38 8.61 44.29
N ALA A 480 20.66 8.65 44.65
CA ALA A 480 21.34 9.89 44.99
C ALA A 480 21.77 10.60 43.70
N GLY A 481 21.48 11.91 43.58
CA GLY A 481 21.87 12.72 42.42
C GLY A 481 20.77 12.87 41.35
N GLU A 482 20.78 14.02 40.67
CA GLU A 482 19.83 14.36 39.60
C GLU A 482 20.18 13.71 38.24
N GLU A 483 21.45 13.34 38.01
CA GLU A 483 21.95 12.89 36.70
C GLU A 483 22.33 11.40 36.60
N GLU A 484 22.37 10.65 37.70
CA GLU A 484 22.73 9.22 37.67
C GLU A 484 21.52 8.37 37.27
N VAL A 485 21.39 8.08 35.97
CA VAL A 485 20.52 7.00 35.49
C VAL A 485 21.25 5.68 35.73
N PRO A 486 20.80 4.82 36.67
CA PRO A 486 21.48 3.56 36.94
C PRO A 486 21.47 2.66 35.70
N GLU A 487 22.52 1.85 35.53
CA GLU A 487 22.54 0.83 34.48
C GLU A 487 21.39 -0.15 34.69
N LEU A 488 20.42 -0.13 33.78
CA LEU A 488 19.24 -0.98 33.86
C LEU A 488 19.52 -2.36 33.27
N PRO A 489 19.01 -3.43 33.90
CA PRO A 489 19.14 -4.77 33.35
C PRO A 489 18.49 -4.88 31.97
N GLU A 490 18.99 -5.80 31.14
CA GLU A 490 18.53 -5.95 29.76
C GLU A 490 17.01 -6.18 29.68
N GLY A 491 16.33 -5.35 28.88
CA GLY A 491 14.87 -5.39 28.72
C GLY A 491 14.08 -4.62 29.79
N ALA A 492 14.72 -4.04 30.81
CA ALA A 492 14.06 -3.10 31.70
C ALA A 492 13.80 -1.74 31.01
N VAL A 493 12.75 -1.04 31.45
CA VAL A 493 12.36 0.25 30.89
C VAL A 493 12.19 1.25 32.03
N LEU A 494 12.92 2.35 31.96
CA LEU A 494 12.66 3.52 32.80
C LEU A 494 11.31 4.11 32.38
N ALA A 495 10.32 4.06 33.27
CA ALA A 495 9.01 4.65 33.04
C ALA A 495 9.01 6.13 33.41
N ASP A 496 9.62 6.48 34.56
CA ASP A 496 9.63 7.85 35.07
C ASP A 496 10.85 8.10 35.96
N GLN A 497 11.32 9.35 36.00
CA GLN A 497 12.35 9.85 36.90
C GLN A 497 11.92 11.22 37.39
N LYS A 498 11.66 11.35 38.69
CA LYS A 498 11.30 12.62 39.31
C LYS A 498 12.39 13.08 40.28
N PRO A 499 12.96 14.28 40.10
CA PRO A 499 13.83 14.86 41.12
C PRO A 499 12.99 15.25 42.34
N GLU A 500 13.49 14.91 43.52
CA GLU A 500 12.89 15.21 44.82
C GLU A 500 13.61 16.40 45.47
N PRO A 501 12.93 17.18 46.34
CA PRO A 501 13.52 18.37 46.98
C PRO A 501 14.73 18.09 47.88
N ASP A 502 14.93 16.83 48.28
CA ASP A 502 16.06 16.38 49.11
C ASP A 502 17.33 16.09 48.29
N GLY A 503 17.33 16.37 46.98
CA GLY A 503 18.44 16.10 46.07
C GLY A 503 18.55 14.64 45.63
N THR A 504 17.56 13.80 45.99
CA THR A 504 17.41 12.44 45.46
C THR A 504 16.51 12.44 44.23
N SER A 505 16.59 11.40 43.42
CA SER A 505 15.66 11.17 42.30
C SER A 505 14.83 9.92 42.56
N SER A 506 13.51 10.00 42.51
CA SER A 506 12.63 8.83 42.53
C SER A 506 12.52 8.23 41.12
N LEU A 507 12.92 6.97 41.00
CA LEU A 507 12.92 6.20 39.77
C LEU A 507 11.76 5.23 39.77
N ARG A 508 11.06 5.14 38.64
CA ARG A 508 10.03 4.12 38.37
C ARG A 508 10.44 3.31 37.16
N VAL A 509 10.62 2.01 37.35
CA VAL A 509 11.18 1.10 36.34
C VAL A 509 10.32 -0.14 36.18
N LEU A 510 10.20 -0.58 34.93
CA LEU A 510 9.47 -1.77 34.53
C LEU A 510 10.46 -2.91 34.23
N ALA A 511 10.44 -3.97 35.03
CA ALA A 511 11.35 -5.10 34.91
C ALA A 511 10.66 -6.43 35.28
N ALA A 512 11.06 -7.53 34.64
CA ALA A 512 10.48 -8.85 34.90
C ALA A 512 10.82 -9.41 36.28
N GLY A 513 11.96 -9.00 36.84
CA GLY A 513 12.37 -9.25 38.21
C GLY A 513 12.84 -7.96 38.87
N ARG A 514 13.24 -8.06 40.13
CA ARG A 514 13.73 -6.92 40.91
C ARG A 514 15.01 -6.33 40.27
N PRO A 515 15.01 -5.07 39.81
CA PRO A 515 16.14 -4.50 39.06
C PRO A 515 17.30 -4.02 39.96
N ASP A 516 17.03 -3.65 41.21
CA ASP A 516 18.00 -3.15 42.19
C ASP A 516 17.59 -3.62 43.60
N GLU A 517 18.54 -3.81 44.51
CA GLU A 517 18.27 -4.22 45.90
C GLU A 517 17.46 -3.19 46.70
N ARG A 518 17.45 -1.92 46.26
CA ARG A 518 16.65 -0.84 46.85
C ARG A 518 15.24 -0.77 46.26
N ALA A 519 14.97 -1.53 45.19
CA ALA A 519 13.69 -1.51 44.49
C ALA A 519 12.56 -2.10 45.34
N THR A 520 11.44 -1.39 45.40
CA THR A 520 10.20 -1.81 46.05
C THR A 520 9.10 -1.98 45.00
N PRO A 521 8.20 -2.96 45.12
CA PRO A 521 7.10 -3.14 44.18
C PRO A 521 6.11 -1.97 44.29
N ALA A 522 5.62 -1.50 43.14
CA ALA A 522 4.64 -0.42 43.06
C ALA A 522 3.38 -0.86 42.29
N GLU A 523 2.24 -0.23 42.56
CA GLU A 523 1.00 -0.52 41.84
C GLU A 523 1.10 -0.05 40.38
N PRO A 524 0.66 -0.86 39.40
CA PRO A 524 0.78 -0.53 37.98
C PRO A 524 -0.24 0.53 37.54
N THR A 525 0.24 1.50 36.76
CA THR A 525 -0.61 2.48 36.07
C THR A 525 -0.90 2.05 34.63
N LEU A 526 -1.80 2.76 33.95
CA LEU A 526 -2.06 2.56 32.53
C LEU A 526 -0.83 2.84 31.65
N GLU A 527 -0.05 3.85 32.02
CA GLU A 527 1.18 4.20 31.31
C GLU A 527 2.22 3.09 31.43
N ASP A 528 2.37 2.52 32.62
CA ASP A 528 3.26 1.37 32.85
C ASP A 528 2.88 0.18 31.96
N GLY A 529 1.59 -0.17 31.89
CA GLY A 529 1.07 -1.22 31.03
C GLY A 529 1.35 -0.99 29.55
N TYR A 530 1.14 0.24 29.08
CA TYR A 530 1.48 0.64 27.71
C TYR A 530 2.98 0.54 27.42
N LEU A 531 3.83 1.08 28.29
CA LEU A 531 5.29 1.06 28.14
C LEU A 531 5.81 -0.37 28.17
N TRP A 532 5.25 -1.23 29.03
CA TRP A 532 5.58 -2.65 29.09
C TRP A 532 5.32 -3.37 27.77
N LEU A 533 4.16 -3.15 27.15
CA LEU A 533 3.83 -3.74 25.84
C LEU A 533 4.67 -3.14 24.70
N ALA A 534 4.95 -1.84 24.76
CA ALA A 534 5.73 -1.16 23.74
C ALA A 534 7.20 -1.64 23.71
N ARG A 535 7.73 -2.12 24.85
CA ARG A 535 9.12 -2.59 24.97
C ARG A 535 9.38 -3.94 24.31
N ALA A 536 8.44 -4.89 24.39
CA ALA A 536 8.61 -6.26 23.88
C ALA A 536 8.90 -6.24 22.39
N VAL A 537 8.42 -5.19 21.72
CA VAL A 537 8.64 -4.95 20.31
C VAL A 537 10.02 -4.34 20.05
N ARG A 538 10.63 -3.56 20.97
CA ARG A 538 12.00 -3.02 20.78
C ARG A 538 13.04 -4.13 20.67
N THR A 539 12.93 -5.18 21.46
CA THR A 539 13.89 -6.30 21.56
C THR A 539 13.84 -7.25 20.35
N GLU A 540 12.72 -7.35 19.63
CA GLU A 540 12.59 -8.20 18.42
C GLU A 540 13.10 -7.54 17.11
N ALA A 541 13.95 -6.51 17.18
CA ALA A 541 14.52 -5.92 15.96
C ALA A 541 15.54 -6.89 15.33
N PRO A 542 15.39 -7.30 14.04
CA PRO A 542 16.54 -7.81 13.31
C PRO A 542 17.51 -6.64 13.05
N ALA A 543 18.78 -6.90 13.31
CA ALA A 543 19.91 -6.01 12.99
C ALA A 543 19.93 -5.59 11.50
#